data_AF-A0A5E8AV58-F1
#
_entry.id   AF-A0A5E8AV58-F1
#
_cell.length_a   1.000
_cell.length_b   1.000
_cell.length_c   1.000
_cell.angle_alpha   90.00
_cell.angle_beta   90.00
_cell.angle_gamma   90.00
#
_symmetry.space_group_name_H-M   'P 1'
#
loop_
_entity.id
_entity.type
_entity.pdbx_description
1 polymer ?
#
loop_
_entity_poly.entity_id
_entity_poly.type
_entity_poly.pdbx_seq_one_letter_code
_entity_poly.pdbx_strand_id
1 'polypeptide(L)'
;MKVAFHRAKPINQGSLVPSDLKAHLSCQFPDLDAVERHRFVMVADLAELIFSSKKSSTIRFSKGAVEYPSAQELPLFVVGDHREKAAPTCIGALQIGAVCYKTLAELNETDAHKDGFASKADLVDALKMFYGDIQSSDVLSVFEFTLSNRRRSASATLAHEHSPAA
;
A
#
# COMPACT_ATOMS: atom_id res chain seq x y z
N MET A 1 -13.82 23.35 -19.83
CA MET A 1 -13.61 23.22 -18.38
C MET A 1 -12.12 23.04 -18.14
N LYS A 2 -11.48 23.91 -17.35
CA LYS A 2 -10.04 23.80 -17.03
C LYS A 2 -9.92 22.97 -15.75
N VAL A 3 -9.54 21.70 -15.88
CA VAL A 3 -9.15 20.90 -14.72
C VAL A 3 -7.77 21.39 -14.33
N ALA A 4 -7.66 22.08 -13.21
CA ALA A 4 -6.38 22.51 -12.66
C ALA A 4 -5.65 21.25 -12.16
N PHE A 5 -4.64 20.81 -12.90
CA PHE A 5 -3.74 19.74 -12.46
C PHE A 5 -2.87 20.30 -11.33
N HIS A 6 -3.36 20.17 -10.10
CA HIS A 6 -2.57 20.42 -8.91
C HIS A 6 -1.55 19.30 -8.79
N ARG A 7 -0.30 19.59 -9.18
CA ARG A 7 0.88 18.78 -8.87
C ARG A 7 0.89 18.49 -7.37
N ALA A 8 0.43 17.31 -6.98
CA ALA A 8 0.31 16.94 -5.59
C ALA A 8 1.71 16.91 -4.96
N LYS A 9 1.95 17.78 -3.97
CA LYS A 9 3.17 17.71 -3.18
C LYS A 9 3.16 16.40 -2.39
N PRO A 10 4.31 15.72 -2.25
CA PRO A 10 4.40 14.56 -1.37
C PRO A 10 4.02 14.98 0.04
N ILE A 11 3.05 14.29 0.64
CA ILE A 11 2.69 14.49 2.05
C ILE A 11 3.78 13.79 2.86
N ASN A 12 4.76 14.56 3.34
CA ASN A 12 5.78 14.07 4.27
C ASN A 12 5.10 13.75 5.61
N GLN A 13 4.85 12.46 5.88
CA GLN A 13 4.02 11.96 6.98
C GLN A 13 4.70 11.97 8.35
N GLY A 14 5.59 12.91 8.62
CA GLY A 14 6.15 13.07 9.96
C GLY A 14 5.11 13.40 11.05
N SER A 15 3.84 13.69 10.71
CA SER A 15 2.90 14.26 11.70
C SER A 15 1.39 14.05 11.49
N LEU A 16 0.89 13.43 10.41
CA LEU A 16 -0.57 13.36 10.19
C LEU A 16 -1.16 12.03 10.64
N VAL A 17 -2.06 12.08 11.61
CA VAL A 17 -2.87 10.93 12.03
C VAL A 17 -3.88 10.56 10.92
N PRO A 18 -4.36 9.30 10.84
CA PRO A 18 -5.27 8.85 9.77
C PRO A 18 -6.51 9.73 9.58
N SER A 19 -7.06 10.30 10.66
CA SER A 19 -8.20 11.22 10.60
C SER A 19 -7.90 12.51 9.82
N ASP A 20 -6.72 13.07 10.01
CA ASP A 20 -6.31 14.31 9.34
C ASP A 20 -6.07 14.06 7.85
N LEU A 21 -5.55 12.87 7.53
CA LEU A 21 -5.33 12.46 6.16
C LEU A 21 -6.65 12.28 5.41
N LYS A 22 -7.65 11.66 6.03
CA LYS A 22 -9.00 11.55 5.44
C LYS A 22 -9.57 12.93 5.09
N ALA A 23 -9.55 13.85 6.04
CA ALA A 23 -10.06 15.20 5.84
C ALA A 23 -9.29 15.94 4.72
N HIS A 24 -7.96 15.81 4.71
CA HIS A 24 -7.13 16.38 3.65
C HIS A 24 -7.49 15.84 2.26
N LEU A 25 -7.70 14.53 2.14
CA LEU A 25 -8.06 13.90 0.87
C LEU A 25 -9.44 14.30 0.39
N SER A 26 -10.42 14.41 1.28
CA SER A 26 -11.75 14.91 0.94
C SER A 26 -11.72 16.35 0.43
N CYS A 27 -10.77 17.18 0.89
CA CYS A 27 -10.56 18.52 0.34
C CYS A 27 -9.79 18.51 -0.99
N GLN A 28 -8.79 17.64 -1.14
CA GLN A 28 -7.94 17.59 -2.32
C GLN A 28 -8.62 16.92 -3.52
N PHE A 29 -9.42 15.88 -3.25
CA PHE A 29 -10.11 15.05 -4.23
C PHE A 29 -11.60 14.95 -3.85
N PRO A 30 -12.38 16.05 -3.99
CA PRO A 30 -13.78 16.08 -3.54
C PRO A 30 -14.67 15.10 -4.29
N ASP A 31 -14.26 14.67 -5.49
CA ASP A 31 -14.99 13.72 -6.33
C ASP A 31 -14.58 12.26 -6.10
N LEU A 32 -13.65 11.99 -5.18
CA LEU A 32 -13.15 10.64 -4.87
C LEU A 32 -13.38 10.29 -3.41
N ASP A 33 -13.75 9.04 -3.15
CA ASP A 33 -13.82 8.52 -1.78
C ASP A 33 -12.42 8.38 -1.18
N ALA A 34 -12.28 8.59 0.13
CA ALA A 34 -11.07 8.31 0.87
C ALA A 34 -11.23 7.00 1.65
N VAL A 35 -10.47 5.97 1.27
CA VAL A 35 -10.61 4.61 1.81
C VAL A 35 -9.40 4.23 2.65
N GLU A 36 -9.66 3.71 3.85
CA GLU A 36 -8.61 3.22 4.75
C GLU A 36 -8.06 1.88 4.29
N ARG A 37 -6.73 1.80 4.31
CA ARG A 37 -6.01 0.55 4.08
C ARG A 37 -5.43 0.03 5.38
N HIS A 38 -5.91 -1.14 5.78
CA HIS A 38 -5.49 -1.83 6.99
C HIS A 38 -4.42 -2.91 6.77
N ARG A 39 -4.13 -3.29 5.52
CA ARG A 39 -3.14 -4.33 5.19
C ARG A 39 -2.69 -4.30 3.74
N PHE A 40 -1.51 -4.84 3.45
CA PHE A 40 -1.05 -5.13 2.09
C PHE A 40 -1.16 -6.62 1.79
N VAL A 41 -1.61 -6.94 0.58
CA VAL A 41 -1.64 -8.31 0.06
C VAL A 41 -0.92 -8.28 -1.27
N MET A 42 0.10 -9.13 -1.43
CA MET A 42 0.94 -9.20 -2.63
C MET A 42 1.10 -10.65 -3.07
N VAL A 43 1.42 -10.85 -4.35
CA VAL A 43 1.93 -12.14 -4.83
C VAL A 43 3.35 -12.37 -4.31
N ALA A 44 3.74 -13.64 -4.19
CA ALA A 44 5.03 -14.04 -3.61
C ALA A 44 6.22 -13.30 -4.24
N ASP A 45 6.29 -13.25 -5.58
CA ASP A 45 7.39 -12.62 -6.33
C ASP A 45 7.58 -11.14 -5.94
N LEU A 46 6.49 -10.39 -5.77
CA LEU A 46 6.57 -8.98 -5.36
C LEU A 46 6.99 -8.83 -3.89
N ALA A 47 6.59 -9.77 -3.02
CA ALA A 47 7.00 -9.76 -1.63
C ALA A 47 8.50 -10.07 -1.48
N GLU A 48 9.06 -10.96 -2.30
CA GLU A 48 10.51 -11.21 -2.32
C GLU A 48 11.32 -9.97 -2.69
N LEU A 49 10.80 -9.11 -3.56
CA LEU A 49 11.43 -7.82 -3.88
C LEU A 49 11.50 -6.89 -2.66
N ILE A 50 10.51 -6.95 -1.76
CA ILE A 50 10.53 -6.18 -0.51
C ILE A 50 11.62 -6.73 0.42
N PHE A 51 11.67 -8.05 0.62
CA PHE A 51 12.66 -8.67 1.50
C PHE A 51 14.09 -8.49 1.00
N SER A 52 14.29 -8.46 -0.32
CA SER A 52 15.58 -8.15 -0.94
C SER A 52 15.88 -6.65 -1.03
N SER A 53 15.03 -5.79 -0.45
CA SER A 53 15.17 -4.32 -0.47
C SER A 53 15.20 -3.70 -1.87
N LYS A 54 14.74 -4.43 -2.89
CA LYS A 54 14.60 -3.96 -4.27
C LYS A 54 13.30 -3.18 -4.50
N LYS A 55 12.34 -3.34 -3.60
CA LYS A 55 11.03 -2.69 -3.63
C LYS A 55 10.79 -1.93 -2.33
N SER A 56 10.56 -0.63 -2.45
CA SER A 56 10.34 0.31 -1.34
C SER A 56 9.08 1.14 -1.51
N SER A 57 8.33 0.93 -2.59
CA SER A 57 6.98 1.48 -2.76
C SER A 57 6.00 0.47 -3.32
N THR A 58 4.71 0.81 -3.22
CA THR A 58 3.64 0.12 -3.94
C THR A 58 2.59 1.10 -4.44
N ILE A 59 2.10 0.86 -5.65
CA ILE A 59 1.08 1.68 -6.29
C ILE A 59 -0.25 0.92 -6.26
N ARG A 60 -1.31 1.62 -5.87
CA ARG A 60 -2.67 1.07 -5.72
C ARG A 60 -3.67 1.94 -6.46
N PHE A 61 -4.63 1.28 -7.10
CA PHE A 61 -5.78 1.91 -7.73
C PHE A 61 -7.07 1.35 -7.15
N SER A 62 -8.00 2.25 -6.83
CA SER A 62 -9.38 1.94 -6.49
C SER A 62 -10.28 2.84 -7.33
N LYS A 63 -11.19 2.25 -8.12
CA LYS A 63 -12.07 3.03 -8.99
C LYS A 63 -12.97 3.94 -8.16
N GLY A 64 -12.87 5.25 -8.37
CA GLY A 64 -13.64 6.26 -7.63
C GLY A 64 -13.12 6.56 -6.22
N ALA A 65 -11.92 6.07 -5.86
CA ALA A 65 -11.37 6.27 -4.51
C ALA A 65 -9.86 6.42 -4.49
N VAL A 66 -9.36 7.11 -3.47
CA VAL A 66 -7.95 7.12 -3.08
C VAL A 66 -7.77 6.36 -1.76
N GLU A 67 -6.76 5.50 -1.71
CA GLU A 67 -6.43 4.72 -0.52
C GLU A 67 -5.41 5.46 0.36
N TYR A 68 -5.61 5.42 1.68
CA TYR A 68 -4.68 5.97 2.66
C TYR A 68 -4.39 4.98 3.81
N PRO A 69 -3.22 5.03 4.46
CA PRO A 69 -2.87 4.04 5.47
C PRO A 69 -3.68 4.28 6.75
N SER A 70 -4.23 3.21 7.34
CA SER A 70 -4.94 3.32 8.63
C SER A 70 -4.00 3.46 9.83
N ALA A 71 -2.72 3.16 9.65
CA ALA A 71 -1.69 3.25 10.66
C ALA A 71 -0.32 3.39 9.99
N GLN A 72 0.68 3.84 10.75
CA GLN A 72 2.06 3.93 10.25
C GLN A 72 2.70 2.55 10.01
N GLU A 73 2.24 1.51 10.68
CA GLU A 73 2.68 0.13 10.46
C GLU A 73 1.48 -0.70 10.01
N LEU A 74 1.61 -1.37 8.86
CA LEU A 74 0.53 -2.19 8.29
C LEU A 74 1.03 -3.60 7.99
N PRO A 75 0.25 -4.65 8.32
CA PRO A 75 0.64 -6.03 8.07
C PRO A 75 0.73 -6.33 6.56
N LEU A 76 1.75 -7.10 6.19
CA LEU A 76 2.00 -7.61 4.84
C LEU A 76 1.62 -9.09 4.77
N PHE A 77 0.73 -9.40 3.84
CA PHE A 77 0.30 -10.75 3.53
C PHE A 77 0.75 -11.15 2.12
N VAL A 78 1.05 -12.44 1.95
CA VAL A 78 1.30 -13.04 0.65
C VAL A 78 0.17 -14.00 0.30
N VAL A 79 -0.26 -13.94 -0.96
CA VAL A 79 -1.08 -14.98 -1.58
C VAL A 79 -0.18 -15.85 -2.47
N GLY A 80 -0.40 -17.17 -2.40
CA GLY A 80 0.19 -18.12 -3.35
C GLY A 80 -0.46 -18.01 -4.73
N ASP A 81 -0.12 -18.93 -5.63
CA ASP A 81 -0.71 -19.00 -6.97
C ASP A 81 -2.25 -19.03 -6.86
N HIS A 82 -2.92 -18.25 -7.71
CA HIS A 82 -4.38 -18.10 -7.79
C HIS A 82 -5.15 -19.42 -7.95
N ARG A 83 -4.46 -20.50 -8.30
CA ARG A 83 -5.00 -21.86 -8.42
C ARG A 83 -5.24 -22.53 -7.05
N GLU A 84 -4.54 -22.10 -6.01
CA GLU A 84 -4.77 -22.58 -4.65
C GLU A 84 -5.66 -21.58 -3.89
N LYS A 85 -6.82 -22.03 -3.43
CA LYS A 85 -7.70 -21.24 -2.53
C LYS A 85 -7.11 -21.08 -1.13
N ALA A 86 -5.80 -20.90 -1.01
CA ALA A 86 -5.12 -20.72 0.26
C ALA A 86 -5.40 -19.33 0.81
N ALA A 87 -5.62 -19.24 2.12
CA ALA A 87 -5.75 -17.95 2.79
C ALA A 87 -4.41 -17.19 2.72
N PRO A 88 -4.43 -15.84 2.57
CA PRO A 88 -3.20 -15.05 2.60
C PRO A 88 -2.41 -15.27 3.89
N THR A 89 -1.11 -15.50 3.78
CA THR A 89 -0.23 -15.72 4.93
C THR A 89 0.44 -14.40 5.34
N CYS A 90 0.35 -14.03 6.63
CA CYS A 90 1.04 -12.85 7.16
C CYS A 90 2.54 -13.13 7.31
N ILE A 91 3.34 -12.43 6.52
CA ILE A 91 4.79 -12.61 6.40
C ILE A 91 5.59 -11.50 7.10
N GLY A 92 4.96 -10.40 7.50
CA GLY A 92 5.63 -9.28 8.16
C GLY A 92 4.75 -8.05 8.28
N ALA A 93 5.38 -6.91 8.52
CA ALA A 93 4.72 -5.60 8.54
C ALA A 93 5.57 -4.57 7.78
N LEU A 94 4.90 -3.59 7.18
CA LEU A 94 5.51 -2.48 6.48
C LEU A 94 5.35 -1.22 7.32
N GLN A 95 6.46 -0.52 7.56
CA GLN A 95 6.45 0.82 8.10
C GLN A 95 6.23 1.80 6.94
N ILE A 96 5.07 2.43 6.90
CA ILE A 96 4.70 3.43 5.91
C ILE A 96 5.40 4.74 6.25
N GLY A 97 6.27 5.19 5.35
CA GLY A 97 7.02 6.43 5.49
C GLY A 97 6.32 7.61 4.82
N ALA A 98 5.62 7.37 3.71
CA ALA A 98 4.84 8.39 3.02
C ALA A 98 3.72 7.77 2.17
N VAL A 99 2.71 8.58 1.87
CA VAL A 99 1.77 8.32 0.79
C VAL A 99 1.69 9.56 -0.09
N CYS A 100 1.75 9.37 -1.40
CA CYS A 100 1.51 10.43 -2.37
C CYS A 100 0.48 9.97 -3.40
N TYR A 101 -0.23 10.95 -3.96
CA TYR A 101 -1.32 10.71 -4.91
C TYR A 101 -0.90 11.26 -6.26
N LYS A 102 -0.92 10.41 -7.28
CA LYS A 102 -0.47 10.73 -8.63
C LYS A 102 -1.46 10.18 -9.64
N THR A 103 -1.66 10.86 -10.75
CA THR A 103 -2.33 10.26 -11.89
C THR A 103 -1.45 9.20 -12.56
N LEU A 104 -2.05 8.26 -13.28
CA LEU A 104 -1.29 7.28 -14.08
C LEU A 104 -0.29 7.97 -15.04
N ALA A 105 -0.67 9.12 -15.62
CA ALA A 105 0.20 9.90 -16.48
C ALA A 105 1.45 10.46 -15.77
N GLU A 106 1.33 10.82 -14.49
CA GLU A 106 2.38 11.43 -13.67
C GLU A 106 3.41 10.44 -13.13
N LEU A 107 3.17 9.13 -13.24
CA LEU A 107 4.16 8.11 -12.90
C LEU A 107 5.42 8.29 -13.76
N ASN A 108 6.58 7.96 -13.18
CA ASN A 108 7.89 8.08 -13.84
C ASN A 108 8.78 6.86 -13.54
N GLU A 109 9.98 6.85 -14.11
CA GLU A 109 10.96 5.76 -13.92
C GLU A 109 11.31 5.52 -12.45
N THR A 110 11.40 6.59 -11.64
CA THR A 110 11.67 6.45 -10.21
C THR A 110 10.54 5.72 -9.50
N ASP A 111 9.29 6.00 -9.86
CA ASP A 111 8.13 5.28 -9.30
C ASP A 111 8.18 3.79 -9.67
N ALA A 112 8.48 3.48 -10.94
CA ALA A 112 8.65 2.10 -11.40
C ALA A 112 9.76 1.36 -10.65
N HIS A 113 10.95 1.95 -10.55
CA HIS A 113 12.07 1.33 -9.86
C HIS A 113 11.80 1.11 -8.37
N LYS A 114 11.19 2.08 -7.68
CA LYS A 114 10.79 1.90 -6.27
C LYS A 114 9.72 0.81 -6.10
N ASP A 115 8.83 0.67 -7.07
CA ASP A 115 7.77 -0.35 -7.10
C ASP A 115 8.30 -1.72 -7.57
N GLY A 116 9.59 -1.82 -7.92
CA GLY A 116 10.28 -3.06 -8.29
C GLY A 116 10.22 -3.40 -9.78
N PHE A 117 9.82 -2.47 -10.63
CA PHE A 117 9.75 -2.62 -12.09
C PHE A 117 11.00 -2.07 -12.79
N ALA A 118 11.30 -2.63 -13.96
CA ALA A 118 12.46 -2.23 -14.76
C ALA A 118 12.23 -0.91 -15.52
N SER A 119 10.98 -0.54 -15.81
CA SER A 119 10.65 0.72 -16.48
C SER A 119 9.24 1.22 -16.15
N LYS A 120 8.97 2.50 -16.43
CA LYS A 120 7.62 3.08 -16.39
C LYS A 120 6.63 2.28 -17.25
N ALA A 121 7.06 1.80 -18.42
CA ALA A 121 6.20 1.02 -19.32
C ALA A 121 5.76 -0.29 -18.66
N ASP A 122 6.69 -1.05 -18.07
CA ASP A 122 6.40 -2.31 -17.39
C ASP A 122 5.45 -2.11 -16.21
N LEU A 123 5.63 -1.02 -15.44
CA LEU A 123 4.75 -0.65 -14.35
C LEU A 123 3.32 -0.37 -14.86
N VAL A 124 3.17 0.44 -15.91
CA VAL A 124 1.84 0.78 -16.45
C VAL A 124 1.14 -0.46 -17.02
N ASP A 125 1.87 -1.34 -17.69
CA ASP A 125 1.31 -2.58 -18.24
C ASP A 125 0.88 -3.53 -17.11
N ALA A 126 1.67 -3.65 -16.04
CA ALA A 126 1.28 -4.41 -14.85
C ALA A 126 0.04 -3.83 -14.17
N LEU A 127 -0.05 -2.50 -14.01
CA LEU A 127 -1.24 -1.84 -13.45
C LEU A 127 -2.49 -2.11 -14.30
N LYS A 128 -2.39 -2.02 -15.62
CA LYS A 128 -3.51 -2.38 -16.53
C LYS A 128 -3.87 -3.85 -16.43
N MET A 129 -2.90 -4.75 -16.25
CA MET A 129 -3.17 -6.17 -16.06
C MET A 129 -3.91 -6.44 -14.74
N PHE A 130 -3.52 -5.77 -13.65
CA PHE A 130 -4.13 -5.97 -12.33
C PHE A 130 -5.50 -5.29 -12.18
N TYR A 131 -5.69 -4.13 -12.78
CA TYR A 131 -6.86 -3.28 -12.56
C TYR A 131 -7.78 -3.13 -13.77
N GLY A 132 -7.34 -3.57 -14.95
CA GLY A 132 -8.11 -3.47 -16.19
C GLY A 132 -8.11 -2.06 -16.77
N ASP A 133 -9.30 -1.49 -16.91
CA ASP A 133 -9.58 -0.22 -17.60
C ASP A 133 -9.17 1.00 -16.75
N ILE A 134 -7.86 1.14 -16.51
CA ILE A 134 -7.27 2.30 -15.86
C ILE A 134 -6.86 3.36 -16.89
N GLN A 135 -7.28 4.59 -16.63
CA GLN A 135 -7.12 5.74 -17.51
C GLN A 135 -5.95 6.63 -17.07
N SER A 136 -5.40 7.40 -18.01
CA SER A 136 -4.26 8.29 -17.75
C SER A 136 -4.54 9.33 -16.66
N SER A 137 -5.80 9.75 -16.52
CA SER A 137 -6.26 10.73 -15.52
C SER A 137 -6.62 10.12 -14.16
N ASP A 138 -6.65 8.80 -14.05
CA ASP A 138 -7.04 8.14 -12.80
C ASP A 138 -5.98 8.36 -11.72
N VAL A 139 -6.46 8.72 -10.53
CA VAL A 139 -5.62 8.97 -9.36
C VAL A 139 -5.24 7.65 -8.69
N LEU A 140 -3.96 7.52 -8.38
CA LEU A 140 -3.32 6.37 -7.78
C LEU A 140 -2.78 6.74 -6.40
N SER A 141 -2.85 5.81 -5.46
CA SER A 141 -2.17 5.89 -4.18
C SER A 141 -0.79 5.23 -4.27
N VAL A 142 0.26 6.01 -4.04
CA VAL A 142 1.65 5.54 -4.01
C VAL A 142 2.13 5.54 -2.57
N PHE A 143 2.31 4.36 -2.00
CA PHE A 143 2.79 4.16 -0.64
C PHE A 143 4.30 3.92 -0.67
N GLU A 144 5.07 4.73 0.05
CA GLU A 144 6.49 4.47 0.32
C GLU A 144 6.64 3.83 1.69
N PHE A 145 7.45 2.77 1.78
CA PHE A 145 7.57 1.98 2.99
C PHE A 145 8.96 1.37 3.16
N THR A 146 9.23 0.93 4.38
CA THR A 146 10.34 0.03 4.71
C THR A 146 9.80 -1.23 5.39
N LEU A 147 10.53 -2.34 5.27
CA LEU A 147 10.19 -3.55 6.01
C LEU A 147 10.41 -3.28 7.51
N SER A 148 9.38 -3.51 8.32
CA SER A 148 9.50 -3.34 9.77
C SER A 148 10.44 -4.39 10.34
N ASN A 149 11.48 -3.94 11.05
CA ASN A 149 12.48 -4.81 11.66
C ASN A 149 12.04 -5.34 13.04
N ARG A 150 10.77 -5.19 13.41
CA ARG A 150 10.25 -5.78 14.65
C ARG A 150 10.20 -7.29 14.47
N ARG A 151 11.17 -7.98 15.06
CA ARG A 151 11.11 -9.44 15.29
C ARG A 151 9.72 -9.75 15.84
N ARG A 152 8.97 -10.63 15.17
CA ARG A 152 7.81 -11.28 15.78
C ARG A 152 8.31 -11.92 17.08
N SER A 153 8.04 -11.29 18.22
CA SER A 153 8.01 -12.03 19.48
C SER A 153 6.82 -12.97 19.36
N ALA A 154 7.07 -14.19 18.89
CA ALA A 154 6.19 -15.31 19.12
C ALA A 154 6.18 -15.55 20.64
N SER A 155 5.34 -14.81 21.37
CA SER A 155 5.13 -14.99 22.80
C SER A 155 3.75 -14.44 23.18
N ALA A 156 2.72 -15.20 22.81
CA ALA A 156 1.47 -15.23 23.55
C ALA A 156 0.67 -16.44 23.06
N THR A 157 0.87 -17.58 23.73
CA THR A 157 -0.18 -18.51 24.21
C THR A 157 0.52 -19.80 24.66
N LEU A 158 0.98 -19.85 25.92
CA LEU A 158 1.15 -21.11 26.66
C LEU A 158 0.94 -20.82 28.15
N ALA A 159 -0.10 -21.47 28.71
CA ALA A 159 -0.37 -21.78 30.12
C ALA A 159 -0.57 -20.59 31.09
N HIS A 160 -1.56 -20.57 31.99
CA HIS A 160 -2.06 -21.67 32.82
C HIS A 160 -3.56 -21.52 33.15
N GLU A 161 -4.32 -22.57 32.85
CA GLU A 161 -5.37 -22.99 33.77
C GLU A 161 -4.68 -23.54 35.04
N HIS A 162 -5.03 -22.98 36.19
CA HIS A 162 -4.95 -23.69 37.46
C HIS A 162 -6.06 -23.16 38.36
N SER A 163 -7.20 -23.85 38.27
CA SER A 163 -8.18 -23.93 39.35
C SER A 163 -7.66 -24.96 40.36
N PRO A 164 -7.64 -24.68 41.66
CA PRO A 164 -7.82 -25.72 42.65
C PRO A 164 -9.20 -25.54 43.28
N ALA A 165 -10.02 -26.57 43.12
CA ALA A 165 -11.12 -26.86 44.01
C ALA A 165 -10.56 -27.48 45.30
N ALA A 166 -10.89 -26.89 46.44
CA ALA A 166 -11.18 -27.54 47.72
C ALA A 166 -11.67 -26.48 48.71
#